data_AF-A0A9Y2ATX3-F1
#
_entry.id   AF-A0A9Y2ATX3-F1
#
_cell.length_a   1.000
_cell.length_b   1.000
_cell.length_c   1.000
_cell.angle_alpha   90.00
_cell.angle_beta   90.00
_cell.angle_gamma   90.00
#
_symmetry.space_group_name_H-M   'P 1'
#
loop_
_entity.id
_entity.type
_entity.pdbx_description
1 polymer ?
#
loop_
_entity_poly.entity_id
_entity_poly.type
_entity_poly.pdbx_seq_one_letter_code
_entity_poly.pdbx_strand_id
1 'polypeptide(L)'
;MGIILWLVVGGVIGWLASMVMRTDAQQGILLNIVVGIVGAFIGGLIFSGGSINDGLTLYSFLVSLVGAIILLAIVNLVRRGSVR
;
A
#
# COMPACT_ATOMS: atom_id res chain seq x y z
N MET A 1 -14.10 -11.74 2.76
CA MET A 1 -13.81 -10.43 3.39
C MET A 1 -14.68 -9.37 2.74
N GLY A 2 -15.54 -8.68 3.48
CA GLY A 2 -16.41 -7.65 2.91
C GLY A 2 -15.60 -6.51 2.26
N ILE A 3 -16.07 -6.00 1.13
CA ILE A 3 -15.43 -4.91 0.36
C ILE A 3 -15.08 -3.71 1.26
N ILE A 4 -15.91 -3.43 2.26
CA ILE A 4 -15.70 -2.37 3.26
C ILE A 4 -14.42 -2.59 4.07
N LEU A 5 -14.18 -3.81 4.58
CA LEU A 5 -13.01 -4.12 5.38
C LEU A 5 -11.72 -3.99 4.54
N TRP A 6 -11.79 -4.43 3.28
CA TRP A 6 -10.66 -4.33 2.34
C TRP A 6 -10.29 -2.87 2.03
N LEU A 7 -11.29 -2.01 1.82
CA LEU A 7 -11.07 -0.57 1.61
C LEU A 7 -10.49 0.11 2.85
N VAL A 8 -10.95 -0.23 4.05
CA VAL A 8 -10.43 0.32 5.31
C VAL A 8 -8.98 -0.12 5.52
N VAL A 9 -8.69 -1.41 5.39
CA VAL A 9 -7.32 -1.95 5.55
C VAL A 9 -6.39 -1.36 4.50
N GLY A 10 -6.80 -1.34 3.23
CA GLY A 10 -6.01 -0.74 2.15
C GLY A 10 -5.74 0.75 2.38
N GLY A 11 -6.74 1.51 2.83
CA GLY A 11 -6.58 2.92 3.16
C GLY A 11 -5.61 3.17 4.31
N VAL A 12 -5.70 2.38 5.40
CA VAL A 12 -4.76 2.47 6.53
C VAL A 12 -3.34 2.14 6.10
N ILE A 13 -3.16 1.09 5.29
CA ILE A 13 -1.83 0.67 4.82
C ILE A 13 -1.22 1.71 3.89
N GLY A 14 -2.01 2.26 2.96
CA GLY A 14 -1.58 3.34 2.08
C GLY A 14 -1.15 4.59 2.85
N TRP A 15 -1.88 4.95 3.90
CA TRP A 15 -1.52 6.06 4.79
C TRP A 15 -0.27 5.79 5.64
N LEU A 16 -0.11 4.58 6.17
CA LEU A 16 1.13 4.21 6.87
C LEU A 16 2.33 4.27 5.94
N ALA A 17 2.18 3.80 4.69
CA ALA A 17 3.24 3.87 3.70
C ALA A 17 3.60 5.31 3.32
N SER A 18 2.61 6.22 3.21
CA SER A 18 2.87 7.63 2.92
C SER A 18 3.64 8.32 4.05
N MET A 19 3.36 7.96 5.31
CA MET A 19 4.10 8.40 6.50
C MET A 19 5.55 7.93 6.51
N VAL A 20 5.77 6.65 6.19
CA VAL A 20 7.13 6.09 6.08
C VAL A 20 7.93 6.82 4.99
N MET A 21 7.28 7.15 3.88
CA MET A 21 7.87 7.87 2.75
C MET A 21 7.85 9.39 2.90
N ARG A 22 7.38 9.94 4.05
CA ARG A 22 7.27 11.39 4.30
C ARG A 22 6.56 12.17 3.18
N THR A 23 5.59 11.53 2.54
CA THR A 23 4.87 12.11 1.38
C THR A 23 3.43 12.47 1.67
N ASP A 24 2.97 12.32 2.91
CA ASP A 24 1.58 12.59 3.33
C ASP A 24 1.09 13.98 2.95
N ALA A 25 1.96 14.99 3.12
CA ALA A 25 1.63 16.39 2.85
C ALA A 25 1.34 16.69 1.36
N GLN A 26 1.72 15.78 0.45
CA GLN A 26 1.62 15.99 -1.00
C GLN A 26 0.75 14.97 -1.72
N GLN A 27 0.53 13.80 -1.11
CA GLN A 27 -0.29 12.76 -1.73
C GLN A 27 -1.78 13.02 -1.54
N GLY A 28 -2.20 13.59 -0.41
CA GLY A 28 -3.62 13.77 -0.11
C GLY A 28 -4.36 12.43 0.06
N ILE A 29 -5.61 12.49 0.55
CA ILE A 29 -6.36 11.29 0.95
C ILE A 29 -6.62 10.35 -0.24
N LEU A 30 -6.95 10.89 -1.42
CA LEU A 30 -7.24 10.07 -2.61
C LEU A 30 -6.04 9.25 -3.09
N LEU A 31 -4.85 9.85 -3.10
CA LEU A 31 -3.65 9.17 -3.60
C LEU A 31 -3.17 8.11 -2.60
N ASN A 32 -3.31 8.37 -1.29
CA ASN A 32 -3.06 7.36 -0.24
C ASN A 32 -3.96 6.13 -0.39
N ILE A 33 -5.25 6.33 -0.68
CA ILE A 33 -6.19 5.23 -0.90
C ILE A 33 -5.80 4.43 -2.16
N VAL A 34 -5.51 5.12 -3.27
CA VAL A 34 -5.12 4.45 -4.52
C VAL A 34 -3.82 3.66 -4.35
N VAL A 35 -2.79 4.27 -3.75
CA VAL A 35 -1.52 3.59 -3.49
C VAL A 35 -1.68 2.44 -2.51
N GLY A 36 -2.51 2.60 -1.48
CA GLY A 36 -2.83 1.54 -0.54
C GLY A 36 -3.48 0.34 -1.21
N ILE A 37 -4.47 0.55 -2.07
CA ILE A 37 -5.16 -0.52 -2.79
C ILE A 37 -4.23 -1.22 -3.79
N VAL A 38 -3.51 -0.46 -4.62
CA VAL A 38 -2.64 -1.03 -5.65
C VAL A 38 -1.41 -1.69 -5.01
N GLY A 39 -0.85 -1.10 -3.97
CA GLY A 39 0.25 -1.63 -3.18
C GLY A 39 -0.11 -2.93 -2.45
N ALA A 40 -1.31 -3.00 -1.86
CA ALA A 40 -1.84 -4.22 -1.26
C ALA A 40 -2.04 -5.33 -2.30
N PHE A 41 -2.55 -4.98 -3.48
CA PHE A 41 -2.76 -5.92 -4.57
C PHE A 41 -1.43 -6.50 -5.09
N ILE A 42 -0.43 -5.65 -5.34
CA ILE A 42 0.89 -6.07 -5.82
C ILE A 42 1.67 -6.81 -4.72
N GLY A 43 1.60 -6.33 -3.48
CA GLY A 43 2.21 -7.00 -2.33
C GLY A 43 1.65 -8.41 -2.14
N GLY A 44 0.33 -8.58 -2.20
CA GLY A 44 -0.31 -9.89 -2.18
C GLY A 44 0.10 -10.76 -3.38
N LEU A 45 0.15 -10.21 -4.59
CA LEU A 45 0.55 -10.96 -5.78
C LEU A 45 1.98 -11.50 -5.68
N ILE A 46 2.93 -10.70 -5.19
CA ILE A 46 4.36 -11.04 -5.14
C ILE A 46 4.69 -11.96 -3.95
N PHE A 47 4.19 -11.65 -2.76
CA PHE A 47 4.62 -12.32 -1.53
C PHE A 47 3.70 -13.47 -1.09
N SER A 48 2.45 -13.51 -1.54
CA SER A 48 1.54 -14.63 -1.23
C SER A 48 1.22 -15.52 -2.44
N GLY A 49 1.91 -15.32 -3.57
CA GLY A 49 1.76 -16.14 -4.78
C GLY A 49 0.35 -16.09 -5.39
N GLY A 50 -0.41 -15.02 -5.12
CA GLY A 50 -1.81 -14.88 -5.55
C GLY A 50 -2.84 -15.46 -4.58
N SER A 51 -2.44 -16.08 -3.47
CA SER A 51 -3.36 -16.49 -2.40
C SER A 51 -3.45 -15.39 -1.34
N ILE A 52 -4.40 -14.48 -1.47
CA ILE A 52 -4.77 -13.53 -0.39
C ILE A 52 -5.72 -14.24 0.63
N ASN A 53 -5.89 -15.57 0.52
CA ASN A 53 -6.92 -16.29 1.25
C ASN A 53 -6.57 -16.62 2.71
N ASP A 54 -5.32 -16.46 3.15
CA ASP A 54 -4.91 -16.68 4.55
C ASP A 54 -5.16 -15.45 5.43
N GLY A 55 -6.39 -14.96 5.46
CA GLY A 55 -6.91 -14.02 6.48
C GLY A 55 -6.15 -12.70 6.69
N LEU A 56 -6.67 -11.88 7.61
CA LEU A 56 -5.95 -10.73 8.16
C LEU A 56 -4.95 -11.23 9.21
N THR A 57 -3.83 -11.77 8.75
CA THR A 57 -2.69 -12.14 9.60
C THR A 57 -1.67 -11.00 9.63
N LEU A 58 -0.86 -10.93 10.68
CA LEU A 58 0.21 -9.94 10.77
C LEU A 58 1.17 -10.01 9.56
N TYR A 59 1.35 -11.22 9.01
CA TYR A 59 2.14 -11.46 7.81
C TYR A 59 1.55 -10.79 6.57
N SER A 60 0.25 -10.99 6.29
CA SER A 60 -0.42 -10.36 5.13
C SER A 60 -0.47 -8.84 5.25
N PHE A 61 -0.58 -8.31 6.46
CA PHE A 61 -0.49 -6.87 6.74
C PHE A 61 0.91 -6.31 6.41
N LEU A 62 1.97 -6.95 6.88
CA LEU A 62 3.35 -6.53 6.62
C LEU A 62 3.69 -6.59 5.13
N VAL A 63 3.30 -7.67 4.46
CA VAL A 63 3.46 -7.84 3.02
C VAL A 63 2.77 -6.72 2.24
N SER A 64 1.52 -6.42 2.59
CA SER A 64 0.76 -5.34 1.96
C SER A 64 1.39 -3.97 2.21
N LEU A 65 1.96 -3.74 3.40
CA LEU A 65 2.67 -2.51 3.74
C LEU A 65 3.96 -2.36 2.94
N VAL A 66 4.74 -3.42 2.79
CA VAL A 66 5.93 -3.44 1.93
C VAL A 66 5.55 -3.16 0.47
N GLY A 67 4.50 -3.81 -0.05
CA GLY A 67 3.98 -3.57 -1.40
C GLY A 67 3.56 -2.11 -1.62
N ALA A 68 2.87 -1.51 -0.65
CA ALA A 68 2.49 -0.10 -0.68
C ALA A 68 3.71 0.83 -0.66
N ILE A 69 4.71 0.58 0.19
CA ILE A 69 5.96 1.36 0.24
C ILE A 69 6.69 1.30 -1.11
N ILE A 70 6.83 0.11 -1.71
CA ILE A 70 7.51 -0.05 -3.01
C ILE A 70 6.76 0.72 -4.10
N LEU A 71 5.43 0.61 -4.15
CA LEU A 71 4.63 1.33 -5.13
C LEU A 71 4.79 2.85 -4.99
N LEU A 72 4.72 3.34 -3.75
CA LEU A 72 4.96 4.74 -3.41
C LEU A 72 6.35 5.20 -3.84
N ALA A 73 7.38 4.38 -3.63
CA ALA A 73 8.74 4.65 -4.05
C ALA A 73 8.82 4.84 -5.58
N ILE A 74 8.19 3.93 -6.35
CA ILE A 74 8.14 4.02 -7.82
C ILE A 74 7.37 5.26 -8.27
N VAL A 75 6.21 5.51 -7.69
CA VAL A 75 5.38 6.70 -8.02
C VAL A 75 6.16 7.98 -7.73
N ASN A 76 6.87 8.06 -6.60
CA ASN A 76 7.71 9.20 -6.26
C ASN A 76 8.90 9.33 -7.21
N LEU A 77 9.56 8.22 -7.57
CA LEU A 77 10.66 8.23 -8.53
C LEU A 77 10.20 8.80 -9.89
N VAL A 78 9.06 8.34 -10.39
CA VAL A 78 8.51 8.77 -11.69
C VAL A 78 7.97 10.20 -11.65
N ARG A 79 7.26 10.59 -10.59
CA ARG A 79 6.69 11.94 -10.47
C ARG A 79 7.70 13.03 -10.12
N ARG A 80 8.81 12.69 -9.46
CA ARG A 80 9.73 13.69 -8.88
C ARG A 80 11.19 13.56 -9.24
N GLY A 81 11.63 12.45 -9.85
CA GLY A 81 13.05 12.22 -10.12
C GLY A 81 13.94 12.15 -8.87
N SER A 82 13.39 12.18 -7.65
CA SER A 82 14.13 11.91 -6.42
C SER A 82 13.25 11.23 -5.38
N VAL A 83 13.76 10.12 -4.85
CA VAL A 83 13.25 9.44 -3.65
C VAL A 83 13.84 10.21 -2.46
N ARG A 84 12.99 10.77 -1.59
CA ARG A 84 13.39 11.45 -0.36
C ARG A 84 12.61 10.89 0.81
#